data_AF-A0A2G2V3Y6-F1
#
_entry.id   AF-A0A2G2V3Y6-F1
#
_cell.length_a   1.000
_cell.length_b   1.000
_cell.length_c   1.000
_cell.angle_alpha   90.00
_cell.angle_beta   90.00
_cell.angle_gamma   90.00
#
_symmetry.space_group_name_H-M   'P 1'
#
loop_
_entity.id
_entity.type
_entity.pdbx_description
1 polymer ?
#
loop_
_entity_poly.entity_id
_entity_poly.type
_entity_poly.pdbx_seq_one_letter_code
_entity_poly.pdbx_strand_id
1 'polypeptide(L)'
;MKIKEDSKDGAALPLRLFVKEEAHDLSGEAFARFMDHLYELITTFLDSNEVSENLGALRAINELLDVTISENASKVAKLSNYMSVAFETKCYPEILVLASKVIGQLDRSGGAMTADEVERQVKVALEWLRGERIEYRHFAAVLILKEMAEKASTILDVHVSEFVDAIWDALRDPTLVVQ
;
A
#
# COMPACT_ATOMS: atom_id res chain seq x y z
N MET A 1 2.39 -36.36 -19.24
CA MET A 1 3.28 -35.25 -18.84
C MET A 1 2.48 -33.97 -18.96
N LYS A 2 1.97 -33.44 -17.84
CA LYS A 2 1.14 -32.24 -17.81
C LYS A 2 1.79 -31.30 -16.80
N ILE A 3 2.45 -30.27 -17.33
CA ILE A 3 3.12 -29.24 -16.55
C ILE A 3 2.00 -28.49 -15.83
N LYS A 4 2.03 -28.56 -14.50
CA LYS A 4 1.10 -27.87 -13.62
C LYS A 4 1.66 -26.46 -13.48
N GLU A 5 0.88 -25.48 -13.94
CA GLU A 5 1.18 -24.05 -13.82
C GLU A 5 1.57 -23.73 -12.38
N ASP A 6 2.78 -23.17 -12.23
CA ASP A 6 3.28 -22.65 -10.97
C ASP A 6 2.38 -21.51 -10.50
N SER A 7 1.70 -21.77 -9.40
CA SER A 7 0.87 -20.83 -8.67
C SER A 7 1.78 -19.74 -8.06
N LYS A 8 1.87 -18.60 -8.74
CA LYS A 8 2.41 -17.35 -8.19
C LYS A 8 1.58 -16.75 -7.03
N ASP A 9 0.54 -17.45 -6.58
CA ASP A 9 -0.28 -17.11 -5.41
C ASP A 9 0.06 -17.91 -4.15
N GLY A 10 0.93 -18.93 -4.24
CA GLY A 10 1.27 -19.80 -3.11
C GLY A 10 2.33 -19.26 -2.14
N ALA A 11 3.02 -18.17 -2.47
CA ALA A 11 4.20 -17.69 -1.73
C ALA A 11 3.90 -16.63 -0.65
N ALA A 12 2.70 -16.02 -0.62
CA ALA A 12 2.35 -15.02 0.39
C ALA A 12 1.97 -15.67 1.75
N LEU A 13 1.16 -16.73 1.72
CA LEU A 13 0.75 -17.48 2.92
C LEU A 13 1.90 -18.08 3.76
N PRO A 14 3.05 -18.54 3.21
CA PRO A 14 4.16 -19.02 4.02
C PRO A 14 4.92 -17.92 4.77
N LEU A 15 4.99 -16.68 4.27
CA LEU A 15 5.83 -15.66 4.91
C LEU A 15 5.33 -15.30 6.32
N ARG A 16 4.03 -15.13 6.49
CA ARG A 16 3.43 -14.82 7.80
C ARG A 16 3.67 -15.92 8.82
N LEU A 17 3.58 -17.19 8.42
CA LEU A 17 3.86 -18.33 9.30
C LEU A 17 5.34 -18.38 9.65
N PHE A 18 6.21 -18.22 8.65
CA PHE A 18 7.66 -18.23 8.83
C PHE A 18 8.13 -17.12 9.78
N VAL A 19 7.65 -15.88 9.61
CA VAL A 19 8.00 -14.76 10.50
C VAL A 19 7.54 -15.03 11.95
N LYS A 20 6.41 -15.72 12.15
CA LYS A 20 5.92 -16.08 13.48
C LYS A 20 6.75 -17.20 14.12
N GLU A 21 7.18 -18.19 13.35
CA GLU A 21 8.07 -19.25 13.80
C GLU A 21 9.43 -18.67 14.21
N GLU A 22 10.04 -17.86 13.35
CA GLU A 22 11.30 -17.17 13.65
C GLU A 22 11.18 -16.23 14.87
N ALA A 23 10.03 -15.57 15.06
CA ALA A 23 9.79 -14.74 16.25
C ALA A 23 9.72 -15.56 17.56
N HIS A 24 9.37 -16.84 17.49
CA HIS A 24 9.36 -17.75 18.62
C HIS A 24 10.73 -18.38 18.87
N ASP A 25 11.45 -18.71 17.80
CA ASP A 25 12.67 -19.52 17.87
C ASP A 25 13.95 -18.67 18.04
N LEU A 26 13.93 -17.42 17.58
CA LEU A 26 15.08 -16.52 17.67
C LEU A 26 15.08 -15.68 18.96
N SER A 27 16.29 -15.34 19.43
CA SER A 27 16.44 -14.28 20.43
C SER A 27 16.01 -12.93 19.85
N GLY A 28 15.61 -11.96 20.69
CA GLY A 28 15.14 -10.65 20.21
C GLY A 28 16.14 -9.94 19.29
N GLU A 29 17.45 -10.08 19.54
CA GLU A 29 18.51 -9.50 18.70
C GLU A 29 18.66 -10.22 17.34
N ALA A 30 18.52 -11.56 17.32
CA ALA A 30 18.56 -12.32 16.08
C ALA A 30 17.31 -12.06 15.23
N PHE A 31 16.15 -11.97 15.87
CA PHE A 31 14.90 -11.62 15.22
C PHE A 31 14.93 -10.20 14.63
N ALA A 32 15.50 -9.23 15.34
CA ALA A 32 15.67 -7.87 14.83
C ALA A 32 16.51 -7.84 13.53
N ARG A 33 17.65 -8.55 13.50
CA ARG A 33 18.49 -8.67 12.29
C ARG A 33 17.75 -9.33 11.13
N PHE A 34 16.97 -10.37 11.42
CA PHE A 34 16.14 -11.03 10.42
C PHE A 34 15.13 -10.07 9.80
N MET A 35 14.42 -9.30 10.63
CA MET A 35 13.46 -8.30 10.17
C MET A 35 14.13 -7.18 9.37
N ASP A 36 15.30 -6.70 9.79
CA ASP A 36 16.06 -5.70 9.04
C ASP A 36 16.40 -6.19 7.63
N HIS A 37 16.89 -7.42 7.50
CA HIS A 37 17.17 -8.02 6.21
C HIS A 37 15.91 -8.17 5.34
N LEU A 38 14.79 -8.57 5.95
CA LEU A 38 13.51 -8.68 5.25
C LEU A 38 13.05 -7.32 4.71
N TYR A 39 13.21 -6.24 5.48
CA TYR A 39 12.87 -4.89 5.02
C TYR A 39 13.82 -4.38 3.92
N GLU A 40 15.10 -4.74 3.96
CA GLU A 40 16.06 -4.43 2.88
C GLU A 40 15.64 -5.10 1.56
N LEU A 41 15.24 -6.38 1.62
CA LEU A 41 14.74 -7.11 0.45
C LEU A 41 13.46 -6.48 -0.11
N ILE A 42 12.50 -6.14 0.76
CA ILE A 42 11.28 -5.44 0.36
C ILE A 42 11.60 -4.12 -0.34
N THR A 43 12.54 -3.33 0.21
CA THR A 43 12.96 -2.05 -0.37
C THR A 43 13.57 -2.27 -1.76
N THR A 44 14.49 -3.22 -1.88
CA THR A 44 15.14 -3.58 -3.15
C THR A 44 14.10 -3.98 -4.22
N PHE A 45 13.13 -4.80 -3.84
CA PHE A 45 12.08 -5.26 -4.74
C PHE A 45 11.05 -4.19 -5.05
N LEU A 46 10.82 -3.20 -4.19
CA LEU A 46 10.00 -2.04 -4.51
C LEU A 46 10.72 -1.10 -5.48
N ASP A 47 12.03 -0.93 -5.35
CA ASP A 47 12.81 -0.03 -6.21
C ASP A 47 13.05 -0.62 -7.61
N SER A 48 12.95 -1.94 -7.76
CA SER A 48 13.08 -2.63 -9.05
C SER A 48 12.06 -2.16 -10.10
N ASN A 49 12.44 -2.24 -11.38
CA ASN A 49 11.55 -2.01 -12.51
C ASN A 49 10.71 -3.25 -12.89
N GLU A 50 10.99 -4.40 -12.27
CA GLU A 50 10.27 -5.63 -12.51
C GLU A 50 8.93 -5.64 -11.76
N VAL A 51 7.83 -5.64 -12.52
CA VAL A 51 6.46 -5.67 -11.97
C VAL A 51 6.27 -6.85 -11.02
N SER A 52 6.84 -8.03 -11.36
CA SER A 52 6.69 -9.22 -10.54
C SER A 52 7.38 -9.12 -9.17
N GLU A 53 8.51 -8.41 -9.09
CA GLU A 53 9.22 -8.15 -7.83
C GLU A 53 8.45 -7.14 -6.99
N ASN A 54 7.95 -6.06 -7.61
CA ASN A 54 7.11 -5.07 -6.93
C ASN A 54 5.85 -5.73 -6.33
N LEU A 55 5.15 -6.56 -7.09
CA LEU A 55 3.98 -7.31 -6.62
C LEU A 55 4.34 -8.28 -5.48
N GLY A 56 5.49 -8.94 -5.56
CA GLY A 56 6.02 -9.80 -4.50
C GLY A 56 6.26 -9.02 -3.21
N ALA A 57 6.90 -7.86 -3.30
CA ALA A 57 7.15 -6.99 -2.16
C ALA A 57 5.87 -6.49 -1.50
N LEU A 58 4.88 -6.04 -2.31
CA LEU A 58 3.59 -5.59 -1.80
C LEU A 58 2.83 -6.71 -1.08
N ARG A 59 2.86 -7.95 -1.61
CA ARG A 59 2.27 -9.11 -0.92
C ARG A 59 2.99 -9.41 0.39
N ALA A 60 4.32 -9.35 0.41
CA ALA A 60 5.10 -9.54 1.62
C ALA A 60 4.74 -8.49 2.68
N ILE A 61 4.61 -7.22 2.30
CA ILE A 61 4.14 -6.15 3.20
C ILE A 61 2.75 -6.48 3.74
N ASN A 62 1.82 -6.89 2.87
CA ASN A 62 0.46 -7.23 3.28
C ASN A 62 0.43 -8.33 4.35
N GLU A 63 1.24 -9.38 4.19
CA GLU A 63 1.36 -10.47 5.16
C GLU A 63 2.01 -10.02 6.46
N LEU A 64 2.97 -9.09 6.38
CA LEU A 64 3.59 -8.50 7.57
C LEU A 64 2.60 -7.67 8.37
N LEU A 65 1.59 -7.02 7.78
CA LEU A 65 0.58 -6.26 8.53
C LEU A 65 -0.12 -7.10 9.61
N ASP A 66 -0.41 -8.36 9.31
CA ASP A 66 -1.12 -9.29 10.20
C ASP A 66 -0.22 -9.96 11.24
N VAL A 67 1.05 -9.58 11.28
CA VAL A 67 2.03 -10.07 12.26
C VAL A 67 2.13 -9.08 13.41
N THR A 68 1.48 -9.41 14.54
CA THR A 68 1.54 -8.63 15.79
C THR A 68 2.84 -8.95 16.54
N ILE A 69 3.88 -8.17 16.28
CA ILE A 69 5.15 -8.23 17.03
C ILE A 69 5.39 -6.85 17.61
N SER A 70 5.89 -6.78 18.85
CA SER A 70 5.72 -5.75 19.89
C SER A 70 5.94 -4.25 19.54
N GLU A 71 6.27 -3.86 18.31
CA GLU A 71 6.43 -2.47 17.86
C GLU A 71 5.56 -2.16 16.63
N ASN A 72 4.26 -1.99 16.86
CA ASN A 72 3.30 -1.76 15.77
C ASN A 72 3.41 -0.36 15.13
N ALA A 73 3.76 0.68 15.89
CA ALA A 73 3.73 2.07 15.39
C ALA A 73 4.88 2.39 14.40
N SER A 74 6.12 2.04 14.74
CA SER A 74 7.30 2.25 13.87
C SER A 74 7.17 1.46 12.56
N LYS A 75 6.65 0.24 12.65
CA LYS A 75 6.32 -0.62 11.52
C LYS A 75 5.29 0.03 10.60
N VAL A 76 4.18 0.52 11.14
CA VAL A 76 3.12 1.15 10.33
C VAL A 76 3.64 2.38 9.61
N ALA A 77 4.39 3.26 10.29
CA ALA A 77 5.00 4.42 9.65
C ALA A 77 5.91 4.02 8.47
N LYS A 78 6.74 2.99 8.66
CA LYS A 78 7.62 2.46 7.61
C LYS A 78 6.84 1.89 6.41
N LEU A 79 5.79 1.11 6.69
CA LEU A 79 4.95 0.51 5.65
C LEU A 79 4.13 1.56 4.89
N SER A 80 3.65 2.60 5.56
CA SER A 80 2.96 3.71 4.91
C SER A 80 3.90 4.51 3.99
N ASN A 81 5.16 4.69 4.40
CA ASN A 81 6.18 5.29 3.56
C ASN A 81 6.43 4.46 2.28
N TYR A 82 6.49 3.12 2.39
CA TYR A 82 6.59 2.26 1.21
C TYR A 82 5.42 2.42 0.25
N MET A 83 4.19 2.54 0.75
CA MET A 83 3.03 2.76 -0.12
C MET A 83 3.10 4.11 -0.83
N SER A 84 3.54 5.15 -0.12
CA SER A 84 3.70 6.49 -0.69
C SER A 84 4.70 6.50 -1.84
N VAL A 85 5.87 5.89 -1.62
CA VAL A 85 6.89 5.72 -2.66
C VAL A 85 6.34 4.89 -3.84
N ALA A 86 5.59 3.81 -3.57
CA ALA A 86 5.01 3.00 -4.62
C ALA A 86 4.01 3.80 -5.49
N PHE A 87 3.14 4.60 -4.90
CA PHE A 87 2.20 5.46 -5.65
C PHE A 87 2.90 6.58 -6.42
N GLU A 88 4.01 7.11 -5.91
CA GLU A 88 4.78 8.17 -6.58
C GLU A 88 5.64 7.67 -7.74
N THR A 89 6.16 6.45 -7.64
CA THR A 89 7.20 5.93 -8.56
C THR A 89 6.69 4.89 -9.55
N LYS A 90 5.56 4.24 -9.29
CA LYS A 90 5.03 3.15 -10.13
C LYS A 90 3.84 3.63 -10.95
N CYS A 91 3.75 3.16 -12.19
CA CYS A 91 2.68 3.52 -13.12
C CYS A 91 1.80 2.34 -13.55
N TYR A 92 2.18 1.10 -13.20
CA TYR A 92 1.45 -0.10 -13.58
C TYR A 92 0.18 -0.27 -12.72
N PRO A 93 -1.02 -0.39 -13.32
CA PRO A 93 -2.28 -0.47 -12.59
C PRO A 93 -2.33 -1.59 -11.55
N GLU A 94 -1.79 -2.77 -11.86
CA GLU A 94 -1.76 -3.92 -10.96
C GLU A 94 -0.96 -3.67 -9.67
N ILE A 95 0.11 -2.87 -9.76
CA ILE A 95 0.90 -2.45 -8.60
C ILE A 95 0.10 -1.47 -7.76
N LEU A 96 -0.51 -0.46 -8.40
CA LEU A 96 -1.28 0.58 -7.73
C LEU A 96 -2.52 0.01 -7.02
N VAL A 97 -3.23 -0.93 -7.65
CA VAL A 97 -4.38 -1.64 -7.05
C VAL A 97 -3.95 -2.48 -5.86
N LEU A 98 -2.79 -3.12 -5.91
CA LEU A 98 -2.30 -3.90 -4.77
C LEU A 98 -1.85 -2.97 -3.63
N ALA A 99 -1.11 -1.91 -3.93
CA ALA A 99 -0.68 -0.91 -2.96
C ALA A 99 -1.88 -0.24 -2.26
N SER A 100 -2.98 0.01 -2.97
CA SER A 100 -4.20 0.57 -2.36
C SER A 100 -4.82 -0.38 -1.32
N LYS A 101 -4.83 -1.68 -1.62
CA LYS A 101 -5.32 -2.67 -0.65
C LYS A 101 -4.45 -2.71 0.59
N VAL A 102 -3.12 -2.64 0.42
CA VAL A 102 -2.16 -2.63 1.53
C VAL A 102 -2.34 -1.39 2.40
N ILE A 103 -2.41 -0.18 1.81
CA ILE A 103 -2.58 1.05 2.59
C ILE A 103 -3.91 1.06 3.34
N GLY A 104 -4.99 0.58 2.72
CA GLY A 104 -6.25 0.46 3.43
C GLY A 104 -6.21 -0.61 4.53
N GLN A 105 -5.34 -1.62 4.49
CA GLN A 105 -5.24 -2.59 5.58
C GLN A 105 -4.49 -2.03 6.80
N LEU A 106 -3.59 -1.05 6.61
CA LEU A 106 -2.92 -0.34 7.71
C LEU A 106 -3.92 0.32 8.68
N ASP A 107 -5.03 0.81 8.15
CA ASP A 107 -6.08 1.46 8.95
C ASP A 107 -6.91 0.44 9.76
N ARG A 108 -7.25 -0.69 9.14
CA ARG A 108 -8.11 -1.73 9.73
C ARG A 108 -7.43 -2.56 10.83
N SER A 109 -6.10 -2.74 10.78
CA SER A 109 -5.38 -3.63 11.70
C SER A 109 -5.19 -3.08 13.12
N GLY A 110 -5.83 -1.95 13.46
CA GLY A 110 -6.00 -1.51 14.85
C GLY A 110 -5.88 -0.01 15.09
N GLY A 111 -6.28 0.86 14.14
CA GLY A 111 -5.99 2.30 14.25
C GLY A 111 -4.49 2.58 14.20
N ALA A 112 -3.77 1.72 13.46
CA ALA A 112 -2.32 1.68 13.45
C ALA A 112 -1.74 2.82 12.62
N MET A 113 -2.47 3.26 11.58
CA MET A 113 -2.18 4.49 10.84
C MET A 113 -2.66 5.70 11.66
N THR A 114 -1.80 6.69 11.84
CA THR A 114 -2.15 7.91 12.57
C THR A 114 -3.10 8.76 11.72
N ALA A 115 -3.94 9.57 12.38
CA ALA A 115 -4.81 10.52 11.68
C ALA A 115 -4.00 11.46 10.77
N ASP A 116 -2.80 11.87 11.20
CA ASP A 116 -1.88 12.69 10.40
C ASP A 116 -1.46 12.01 9.09
N GLU A 117 -1.25 10.69 9.11
CA GLU A 117 -0.85 9.94 7.92
C GLU A 117 -2.04 9.76 6.96
N VAL A 118 -3.24 9.52 7.48
CA VAL A 118 -4.47 9.54 6.68
C VAL A 118 -4.64 10.91 6.01
N GLU A 119 -4.53 11.99 6.77
CA GLU A 119 -4.69 13.36 6.27
C GLU A 119 -3.63 13.67 5.19
N ARG A 120 -2.38 13.23 5.39
CA ARG A 120 -1.31 13.39 4.41
C ARG A 120 -1.64 12.68 3.09
N GLN A 121 -2.11 11.44 3.13
CA GLN A 121 -2.48 10.67 1.94
C GLN A 121 -3.66 11.31 1.19
N VAL A 122 -4.67 11.79 1.92
CA VAL A 122 -5.81 12.52 1.34
C VAL A 122 -5.34 13.78 0.61
N LYS A 123 -4.48 14.59 1.25
CA LYS A 123 -3.92 15.80 0.62
C LYS A 123 -3.15 15.50 -0.66
N VAL A 124 -2.25 14.52 -0.63
CA VAL A 124 -1.47 14.11 -1.82
C VAL A 124 -2.40 13.65 -2.95
N ALA A 125 -3.42 12.85 -2.65
CA ALA A 125 -4.37 12.39 -3.66
C ALA A 125 -5.18 13.55 -4.27
N LEU A 126 -5.63 14.50 -3.45
CA LEU A 126 -6.34 15.69 -3.94
C LEU A 126 -5.44 16.59 -4.80
N GLU A 127 -4.16 16.74 -4.44
CA GLU A 127 -3.17 17.45 -5.25
C GLU A 127 -2.98 16.80 -6.62
N TRP A 128 -2.93 15.47 -6.69
CA TRP A 128 -2.83 14.75 -7.97
C TRP A 128 -4.07 14.88 -8.85
N LEU A 129 -5.27 15.00 -8.27
CA LEU A 129 -6.50 15.24 -9.03
C LEU A 129 -6.62 16.68 -9.54
N ARG A 130 -6.09 17.66 -8.80
CA ARG A 130 -6.12 19.09 -9.16
C ARG A 130 -4.99 19.52 -10.09
N GLY A 131 -3.87 18.81 -10.04
CA GLY A 131 -2.65 19.12 -10.77
C GLY A 131 -2.72 18.77 -12.25
N GLU A 132 -1.54 18.68 -12.88
CA GLU A 132 -1.42 18.23 -14.26
C GLU A 132 -1.97 16.81 -14.42
N ARG A 133 -2.75 16.58 -15.49
CA ARG A 133 -3.37 15.29 -15.74
C ARG A 133 -2.35 14.24 -16.15
N ILE A 134 -1.95 13.46 -15.15
CA ILE A 134 -1.10 12.28 -15.31
C ILE A 134 -1.95 11.05 -14.97
N GLU A 135 -2.23 10.21 -15.98
CA GLU A 135 -3.22 9.12 -15.88
C GLU A 135 -2.98 8.18 -14.69
N TYR A 136 -1.75 7.71 -14.49
CA TYR A 136 -1.46 6.80 -13.38
C TYR A 136 -1.60 7.48 -12.02
N ARG A 137 -1.33 8.79 -11.91
CA ARG A 137 -1.51 9.57 -10.66
C ARG A 137 -2.98 9.81 -10.36
N HIS A 138 -3.78 10.09 -11.39
CA HIS A 138 -5.24 10.17 -11.24
C HIS A 138 -5.82 8.83 -10.78
N PHE A 139 -5.39 7.74 -11.41
CA PHE A 139 -5.79 6.39 -11.00
C PHE A 139 -5.36 6.07 -9.55
N ALA A 140 -4.11 6.36 -9.19
CA ALA A 140 -3.61 6.21 -7.83
C ALA A 140 -4.41 7.05 -6.82
N ALA A 141 -4.68 8.32 -7.13
CA ALA A 141 -5.44 9.22 -6.28
C ALA A 141 -6.85 8.69 -6.00
N VAL A 142 -7.55 8.21 -7.02
CA VAL A 142 -8.89 7.61 -6.87
C VAL A 142 -8.83 6.36 -5.99
N LEU A 143 -7.81 5.51 -6.16
CA LEU A 143 -7.62 4.32 -5.33
C LEU A 143 -7.34 4.67 -3.86
N ILE A 144 -6.46 5.64 -3.59
CA ILE A 144 -6.15 6.12 -2.24
C ILE A 144 -7.43 6.65 -1.59
N LEU A 145 -8.13 7.58 -2.25
CA LEU A 145 -9.33 8.21 -1.70
C LEU A 145 -10.45 7.19 -1.46
N LYS A 146 -10.61 6.20 -2.34
CA LYS A 146 -11.55 5.10 -2.14
C LYS A 146 -11.25 4.34 -0.84
N GLU A 147 -10.00 3.94 -0.63
CA GLU A 147 -9.60 3.17 0.56
C GLU A 147 -9.76 4.00 1.84
N MET A 148 -9.46 5.31 1.79
CA MET A 148 -9.67 6.22 2.92
C MET A 148 -11.16 6.44 3.20
N ALA A 149 -12.01 6.55 2.17
CA ALA A 149 -13.45 6.70 2.34
C ALA A 149 -14.10 5.49 3.03
N GLU A 150 -13.69 4.29 2.62
CA GLU A 150 -14.24 3.04 3.16
C GLU A 150 -13.83 2.79 4.62
N LYS A 151 -12.67 3.30 5.06
CA LYS A 151 -12.04 2.88 6.32
C LYS A 151 -11.85 4.02 7.34
N ALA A 152 -11.66 5.25 6.87
CA ALA A 152 -11.42 6.46 7.66
C ALA A 152 -12.40 7.61 7.33
N SER A 153 -13.70 7.30 7.21
CA SER A 153 -14.76 8.25 6.80
C SER A 153 -14.78 9.58 7.56
N THR A 154 -14.55 9.57 8.88
CA THR A 154 -14.55 10.78 9.72
C THR A 154 -13.49 11.82 9.30
N ILE A 155 -12.32 11.38 8.80
CA ILE A 155 -11.25 12.29 8.36
C ILE A 155 -11.58 12.81 6.95
N LEU A 156 -12.16 11.95 6.10
CA LEU A 156 -12.57 12.36 4.77
C LEU A 156 -13.71 13.39 4.81
N ASP A 157 -14.61 13.31 5.79
CA ASP A 157 -15.73 14.27 5.98
C ASP A 157 -15.26 15.73 6.02
N VAL A 158 -14.07 16.00 6.59
CA VAL A 158 -13.46 17.34 6.63
C VAL A 158 -13.07 17.82 5.22
N HIS A 159 -12.72 16.90 4.32
CA HIS A 159 -12.26 17.16 2.96
C HIS A 159 -13.32 16.85 1.89
N VAL A 160 -14.57 16.53 2.26
CA VAL A 160 -15.61 16.14 1.29
C VAL A 160 -15.86 17.21 0.22
N SER A 161 -15.88 18.49 0.59
CA SER A 161 -16.04 19.57 -0.41
C SER A 161 -14.90 19.55 -1.43
N GLU A 162 -13.67 19.45 -0.93
CA GLU A 162 -12.46 19.42 -1.75
C GLU A 162 -12.40 18.22 -2.68
N PHE A 163 -12.86 17.06 -2.18
CA PHE A 163 -12.97 15.81 -2.91
C PHE A 163 -14.01 15.88 -4.02
N VAL A 164 -15.21 16.39 -3.71
CA VAL A 164 -16.29 16.54 -4.69
C VAL A 164 -15.84 17.49 -5.81
N ASP A 165 -15.21 18.61 -5.48
CA ASP A 165 -14.69 19.55 -6.49
C ASP A 165 -13.63 18.89 -7.38
N ALA A 166 -12.66 18.19 -6.80
CA ALA A 166 -11.58 17.54 -7.53
C ALA A 166 -12.08 16.43 -8.47
N ILE A 167 -13.04 15.62 -8.02
CA ILE A 167 -13.66 14.58 -8.86
C ILE A 167 -14.58 15.20 -9.91
N TRP A 168 -15.32 16.25 -9.57
CA TRP A 168 -16.24 16.90 -10.51
C TRP A 168 -15.50 17.49 -11.71
N ASP A 169 -14.35 18.12 -11.47
CA ASP A 169 -13.46 18.60 -12.53
C ASP A 169 -12.90 17.45 -13.36
N ALA A 170 -12.47 16.36 -12.72
CA ALA A 170 -12.01 15.16 -13.42
C ALA A 170 -13.11 14.55 -14.31
N LEU A 171 -14.35 14.41 -13.81
CA LEU A 171 -15.50 13.82 -14.50
C LEU A 171 -16.05 14.66 -15.67
N ARG A 172 -15.86 15.98 -15.62
CA ARG A 172 -16.31 16.90 -16.67
C ARG A 172 -15.36 16.96 -17.86
N ASP A 173 -14.17 16.37 -17.75
CA ASP A 173 -13.21 16.33 -18.84
C ASP A 173 -13.71 15.43 -20.00
N PRO A 174 -13.90 15.97 -21.21
CA PRO A 174 -14.44 15.24 -22.37
C PRO A 174 -13.53 14.13 -22.90
N THR A 175 -12.30 13.98 -22.36
CA THR A 175 -11.37 12.88 -22.73
C THR A 175 -11.50 11.64 -21.83
N LEU A 176 -12.43 11.62 -20.87
CA LEU A 176 -12.81 10.42 -20.13
C LEU A 176 -13.57 9.45 -21.04
N VAL A 177 -12.84 8.72 -21.87
CA VAL A 177 -13.33 7.43 -22.37
C VAL A 177 -13.26 6.47 -21.19
N VAL A 178 -14.38 6.32 -20.49
CA VAL A 178 -14.59 5.19 -19.58
C VAL A 178 -14.67 3.95 -20.47
N GLN A 179 -13.57 3.18 -20.56
CA GLN A 179 -13.56 1.82 -21.12
C GLN A 179 -13.44 0.79 -20.00
#